data_AF-A0A517W4C3-F1
#
_entry.id   AF-A0A517W4C3-F1
#
_cell.length_a   1.000
_cell.length_b   1.000
_cell.length_c   1.000
_cell.angle_alpha   90.00
_cell.angle_beta   90.00
_cell.angle_gamma   90.00
#
_symmetry.space_group_name_H-M   'P 1'
#
loop_
_entity.id
_entity.type
_entity.pdbx_description
1 polymer ?
#
loop_
_entity_poly.entity_id
_entity_poly.type
_entity_poly.pdbx_seq_one_letter_code
_entity_poly.pdbx_strand_id
1 'polypeptide(L)'
;MGEPTPIPHATKSKTNPKRKILFFAAGTGLVLFAGVLLFQTFNAKDGSAGEDKQAGKVRISGAQPAVRSQPVAKVGNVIISEDELARECLALFGPDVLENVVNRAIIQQACQKAGVVVEQAEVHAEVNRIAKRFNLDTKTWYDMLQAERKMNPNQYRRNVIWPMLALRKLAGQQTKLTQEQVQKAFARDYGPRVKARMIMLDNLGRAQKVWDKLKSDPTDFERTARDNSIEPNSRALGGAIQPIPQYSDNERLWQAAFKLKKGEISGIIQIGLSRYAILKCEGRTEPVVTSIDEVKEQLLDQLTEEQTQEAVARVFDKLKRETRVDNYITNTSTGGVSKTSGTNFSKGQVNRAIPNPTQGFNRPPK
;
A
#
# COMPACT_ATOMS: atom_id res chain seq x y z
N MET A 1 -31.16 74.84 -46.95
CA MET A 1 -30.10 74.70 -47.97
C MET A 1 -29.02 73.80 -47.39
N GLY A 2 -28.66 72.73 -48.09
CA GLY A 2 -27.37 72.04 -47.94
C GLY A 2 -27.27 70.89 -46.91
N GLU A 3 -27.71 69.68 -47.29
CA GLU A 3 -26.86 68.48 -47.13
C GLU A 3 -25.68 68.58 -48.13
N PRO A 4 -24.52 67.87 -47.98
CA PRO A 4 -24.35 66.48 -47.49
C PRO A 4 -23.10 66.31 -46.58
N THR A 5 -22.60 65.16 -46.09
CA THR A 5 -22.39 63.79 -46.64
C THR A 5 -21.84 62.89 -45.50
N PRO A 6 -21.59 61.56 -45.67
CA PRO A 6 -22.30 60.53 -44.92
C PRO A 6 -21.40 59.54 -44.12
N ILE A 7 -22.08 58.62 -43.45
CA ILE A 7 -21.60 57.48 -42.64
C ILE A 7 -20.79 56.46 -43.49
N PRO A 8 -19.94 55.63 -42.86
CA PRO A 8 -20.10 54.19 -43.12
C PRO A 8 -20.19 53.32 -41.86
N HIS A 9 -20.99 52.28 -42.02
CA HIS A 9 -21.41 51.30 -41.01
C HIS A 9 -20.28 50.39 -40.50
N ALA A 10 -20.38 50.11 -39.20
CA ALA A 10 -20.21 48.84 -38.50
C ALA A 10 -19.17 47.80 -39.00
N THR A 11 -18.25 47.46 -38.09
CA THR A 11 -17.88 46.05 -37.87
C THR A 11 -17.70 45.77 -36.38
N LYS A 12 -18.32 44.67 -35.95
CA LYS A 12 -18.39 44.16 -34.59
C LYS A 12 -17.00 43.74 -34.10
N SER A 13 -16.54 44.31 -32.99
CA SER A 13 -15.51 43.70 -32.15
C SER A 13 -16.17 43.11 -30.90
N LYS A 14 -16.35 41.79 -30.88
CA LYS A 14 -16.73 41.05 -29.66
C LYS A 14 -15.51 40.98 -28.75
N THR A 15 -15.36 41.92 -27.83
CA THR A 15 -14.46 41.76 -26.69
C THR A 15 -15.12 40.89 -25.63
N ASN A 16 -14.68 39.65 -25.54
CA ASN A 16 -15.15 38.66 -24.58
C ASN A 16 -14.73 39.08 -23.15
N PRO A 17 -15.64 39.19 -22.17
CA PRO A 17 -15.25 39.58 -20.82
C PRO A 17 -14.56 38.41 -20.11
N LYS A 18 -13.47 38.78 -19.41
CA LYS A 18 -12.60 37.94 -18.59
C LYS A 18 -13.36 36.82 -17.86
N ARG A 19 -13.18 35.56 -18.30
CA ARG A 19 -13.40 34.39 -17.46
C ARG A 19 -12.38 34.43 -16.34
N LYS A 20 -12.79 34.88 -15.16
CA LYS A 20 -12.08 34.58 -13.91
C LYS A 20 -12.12 33.06 -13.74
N ILE A 21 -11.00 32.40 -14.02
CA ILE A 21 -10.77 31.02 -13.63
C ILE A 21 -10.62 31.05 -12.11
N LEU A 22 -11.72 30.77 -11.42
CA LEU A 22 -11.71 30.49 -10.00
C LEU A 22 -11.01 29.13 -9.86
N PHE A 23 -9.77 29.15 -9.35
CA PHE A 23 -9.10 27.94 -8.91
C PHE A 23 -9.94 27.32 -7.79
N PHE A 24 -10.80 26.36 -8.13
CA PHE A 24 -11.25 25.40 -7.15
C PHE A 24 -10.01 24.65 -6.70
N ALA A 25 -9.60 24.90 -5.47
CA ALA A 25 -8.66 24.07 -4.73
C ALA A 25 -9.33 22.70 -4.47
N ALA A 26 -9.57 21.95 -5.54
CA ALA A 26 -9.64 20.51 -5.48
C ALA A 26 -8.22 20.06 -5.19
N GLY A 27 -8.02 19.39 -4.06
CA GLY A 27 -6.72 18.94 -3.59
C GLY A 27 -6.07 17.98 -4.59
N THR A 28 -5.37 18.51 -5.59
CA THR A 28 -4.32 17.81 -6.33
C THR A 28 -3.01 18.00 -5.58
N GLY A 29 -3.02 17.60 -4.30
CA GLY A 29 -1.81 17.22 -3.61
C GLY A 29 -1.47 15.82 -4.08
N LEU A 30 -0.66 15.73 -5.14
CA LEU A 30 0.24 14.62 -5.46
C LEU A 30 0.02 13.37 -4.59
N VAL A 31 -0.93 12.51 -5.00
CA VAL A 31 -0.98 11.12 -4.53
C VAL A 31 0.20 10.40 -5.17
N LEU A 32 1.37 10.60 -4.57
CA LEU A 32 2.54 9.79 -4.79
C LEU A 32 2.20 8.36 -4.35
N PHE A 33 2.02 7.47 -5.34
CA PHE A 33 2.20 6.02 -5.18
C PHE A 33 1.39 5.30 -4.07
N ALA A 34 0.08 5.54 -3.95
CA ALA A 34 -0.75 4.72 -3.06
C ALA A 34 -0.98 3.26 -3.53
N GLY A 35 -0.56 2.88 -4.75
CA GLY A 35 -0.76 1.53 -5.30
C GLY A 35 0.38 0.52 -5.12
N VAL A 36 1.53 0.90 -4.53
CA VAL A 36 2.71 0.01 -4.36
C VAL A 36 3.28 0.03 -2.93
N LEU A 37 2.64 0.75 -1.98
CA LEU A 37 3.15 0.94 -0.61
C LEU A 37 2.56 -0.02 0.44
N LEU A 38 2.41 -1.32 0.11
CA LEU A 38 2.03 -2.34 1.10
C LEU A 38 3.19 -3.20 1.61
N PHE A 39 4.45 -2.75 1.48
CA PHE A 39 5.62 -3.54 1.89
C PHE A 39 6.65 -2.82 2.76
N GLN A 40 6.23 -1.83 3.57
CA GLN A 40 7.11 -1.29 4.60
C GLN A 40 6.35 -0.94 5.89
N THR A 41 6.26 -1.92 6.79
CA THR A 41 6.24 -1.69 8.25
C THR A 41 6.78 -2.94 8.94
N PHE A 42 7.58 -2.75 9.99
CA PHE A 42 8.26 -3.72 10.89
C PHE A 42 9.72 -4.04 10.57
N ASN A 43 10.66 -3.20 11.05
CA ASN A 43 11.25 -3.37 12.38
C ASN A 43 12.38 -2.35 12.61
N ALA A 44 12.09 -1.31 13.41
CA ALA A 44 13.14 -0.63 14.14
C ALA A 44 13.27 -1.34 15.50
N LYS A 45 14.46 -1.89 15.76
CA LYS A 45 14.89 -2.17 17.13
C LYS A 45 16.37 -1.84 17.23
N ASP A 46 16.66 -0.88 18.09
CA ASP A 46 17.99 -0.38 18.37
C ASP A 46 18.93 -1.52 18.80
N GLY A 47 20.05 -1.64 18.10
CA GLY A 47 21.16 -2.51 18.47
C GLY A 47 22.30 -1.64 18.99
N SER A 48 22.55 -1.71 20.30
CA SER A 48 23.68 -1.08 20.96
C SER A 48 25.00 -1.52 20.33
N ALA A 49 25.89 -0.55 20.11
CA ALA A 49 27.27 -0.79 19.75
C ALA A 49 27.97 -1.67 20.79
N GLY A 50 28.41 -2.85 20.35
CA GLY A 50 29.45 -3.64 21.01
C GLY A 50 30.68 -3.63 20.11
N GLU A 51 31.75 -2.96 20.55
CA GLU A 51 33.07 -3.08 19.93
C GLU A 51 33.60 -4.50 20.16
N ASP A 52 33.71 -5.30 19.10
CA ASP A 52 34.59 -6.46 19.10
C ASP A 52 35.84 -6.17 18.27
N LYS A 53 36.91 -5.80 18.98
CA LYS A 53 38.28 -5.76 18.47
C LYS A 53 38.78 -7.19 18.26
N GLN A 54 38.56 -7.76 17.09
CA GLN A 54 39.45 -8.80 16.56
C GLN A 54 39.73 -8.57 15.07
N ALA A 55 40.90 -7.99 14.81
CA ALA A 55 41.52 -7.98 13.50
C ALA A 55 41.86 -9.42 13.08
N GLY A 56 40.93 -10.08 12.39
CA GLY A 56 41.14 -11.39 11.80
C GLY A 56 42.01 -11.29 10.55
N LYS A 57 43.26 -11.74 10.63
CA LYS A 57 44.11 -11.98 9.46
C LYS A 57 43.44 -13.04 8.57
N VAL A 58 43.04 -12.66 7.37
CA VAL A 58 42.50 -13.57 6.35
C VAL A 58 43.59 -14.57 5.95
N ARG A 59 43.41 -15.85 6.28
CA ARG A 59 44.19 -16.96 5.72
C ARG A 59 43.57 -17.36 4.39
N ILE A 60 44.32 -17.22 3.30
CA ILE A 60 43.98 -17.83 2.01
C ILE A 60 44.34 -19.31 2.09
N SER A 61 43.34 -20.15 2.35
CA SER A 61 43.46 -21.61 2.20
C SER A 61 43.23 -21.96 0.74
N GLY A 62 44.23 -22.59 0.11
CA GLY A 62 44.17 -23.05 -1.26
C GLY A 62 43.47 -24.40 -1.44
N ALA A 63 43.00 -24.60 -2.68
CA ALA A 63 42.61 -25.83 -3.38
C ALA A 63 41.12 -26.26 -3.34
N GLN A 64 40.34 -25.71 -4.28
CA GLN A 64 39.34 -26.42 -5.08
C GLN A 64 39.17 -25.72 -6.46
N PRO A 65 38.72 -26.40 -7.52
CA PRO A 65 38.99 -26.00 -8.90
C PRO A 65 38.31 -24.67 -9.23
N ALA A 66 39.14 -23.67 -9.51
CA ALA A 66 38.69 -22.34 -9.87
C ALA A 66 37.98 -22.38 -11.23
N VAL A 67 36.66 -22.24 -11.21
CA VAL A 67 36.05 -21.33 -12.19
C VAL A 67 36.74 -19.99 -11.91
N ARG A 68 37.66 -19.58 -12.78
CA ARG A 68 38.38 -18.30 -12.61
C ARG A 68 37.35 -17.19 -12.77
N SER A 69 36.80 -16.75 -11.65
CA SER A 69 35.92 -15.59 -11.58
C SER A 69 36.66 -14.38 -12.16
N GLN A 70 35.98 -13.61 -13.03
CA GLN A 70 36.63 -12.57 -13.82
C GLN A 70 37.17 -11.46 -12.89
N PRO A 71 38.38 -10.92 -13.16
CA PRO A 71 38.86 -9.76 -12.41
C PRO A 71 38.01 -8.54 -12.77
N VAL A 72 37.44 -7.87 -11.76
CA VAL A 72 36.59 -6.68 -11.96
C VAL A 72 37.31 -5.38 -11.59
N ALA A 73 38.31 -5.45 -10.72
CA ALA A 73 39.18 -4.33 -10.38
C ALA A 73 40.55 -4.81 -9.89
N LYS A 74 41.54 -3.91 -9.91
CA LYS A 74 42.87 -4.13 -9.34
C LYS A 74 43.29 -2.91 -8.53
N VAL A 75 43.66 -3.11 -7.27
CA VAL A 75 44.15 -2.07 -6.35
C VAL A 75 45.58 -2.41 -5.96
N GLY A 76 46.55 -1.72 -6.55
CA GLY A 76 47.96 -2.10 -6.41
C GLY A 76 48.19 -3.51 -6.94
N ASN A 77 48.55 -4.45 -6.05
CA ASN A 77 48.76 -5.86 -6.39
C ASN A 77 47.56 -6.77 -6.05
N VAL A 78 46.49 -6.23 -5.47
CA VAL A 78 45.29 -7.00 -5.10
C VAL A 78 44.30 -6.98 -6.27
N ILE A 79 43.88 -8.16 -6.73
CA ILE A 79 42.83 -8.31 -7.73
C ILE A 79 41.52 -8.58 -7.01
N ILE A 80 40.50 -7.76 -7.28
CA ILE A 80 39.14 -7.97 -6.82
C ILE A 80 38.41 -8.77 -7.90
N SER A 81 37.86 -9.92 -7.51
CA SER A 81 37.12 -10.81 -8.40
C SER A 81 35.63 -10.48 -8.43
N GLU A 82 34.95 -10.87 -9.51
CA GLU A 82 33.48 -10.78 -9.60
C GLU A 82 32.81 -11.53 -8.43
N ASP A 83 33.33 -12.69 -8.02
CA ASP A 83 32.78 -13.47 -6.90
C ASP A 83 32.90 -12.75 -5.57
N GLU A 84 34.00 -12.03 -5.33
CA GLU A 84 34.19 -11.20 -4.15
C GLU A 84 33.18 -10.05 -4.13
N LEU A 85 33.06 -9.33 -5.24
CA LEU A 85 32.07 -8.27 -5.38
C LEU A 85 30.63 -8.83 -5.22
N ALA A 86 30.34 -10.00 -5.80
CA ALA A 86 29.03 -10.63 -5.72
C ALA A 86 28.68 -11.05 -4.29
N ARG A 87 29.63 -11.59 -3.52
CA ARG A 87 29.41 -11.90 -2.09
C ARG A 87 29.05 -10.66 -1.28
N GLU A 88 29.77 -9.57 -1.48
CA GLU A 88 29.47 -8.30 -0.80
C GLU A 88 28.08 -7.76 -1.22
N CYS A 89 27.76 -7.82 -2.52
CA CYS A 89 26.44 -7.41 -3.01
C CYS A 89 25.30 -8.29 -2.46
N LEU A 90 25.52 -9.60 -2.36
CA LEU A 90 24.54 -10.53 -1.77
C LEU A 90 24.35 -10.27 -0.27
N ALA A 91 25.42 -9.95 0.45
CA ALA A 91 25.32 -9.60 1.87
C ALA A 91 24.49 -8.32 2.09
N LEU A 92 24.66 -7.31 1.22
CA LEU A 92 23.98 -6.02 1.34
C LEU A 92 22.55 -6.01 0.79
N PHE A 93 22.31 -6.65 -0.37
CA PHE A 93 21.06 -6.52 -1.13
C PHE A 93 20.36 -7.85 -1.40
N GLY A 94 20.99 -8.98 -1.05
CA GLY A 94 20.51 -10.32 -1.37
C GLY A 94 19.10 -10.61 -0.89
N PRO A 95 18.74 -10.33 0.40
CA PRO A 95 17.40 -10.58 0.91
C PRO A 95 16.29 -9.87 0.11
N ASP A 96 16.43 -8.56 -0.13
CA ASP A 96 15.42 -7.75 -0.83
C ASP A 96 15.31 -8.12 -2.32
N VAL A 97 16.45 -8.38 -2.97
CA VAL A 97 16.47 -8.82 -4.37
C VAL A 97 15.85 -10.20 -4.49
N LEU A 98 16.17 -11.13 -3.58
CA LEU A 98 15.62 -12.48 -3.58
C LEU A 98 14.11 -12.47 -3.37
N GLU A 99 13.58 -11.66 -2.45
CA GLU A 99 12.13 -11.54 -2.26
C GLU A 99 11.42 -11.13 -3.56
N ASN A 100 11.94 -10.14 -4.29
CA ASN A 100 11.39 -9.72 -5.57
C ASN A 100 11.45 -10.84 -6.63
N VAL A 101 12.56 -11.60 -6.66
CA VAL A 101 12.72 -12.74 -7.57
C VAL A 101 11.74 -13.86 -7.23
N VAL A 102 11.56 -14.18 -5.95
CA VAL A 102 10.61 -15.19 -5.45
C VAL A 102 9.18 -14.80 -5.81
N ASN A 103 8.77 -13.57 -5.50
CA ASN A 103 7.43 -13.07 -5.82
C ASN A 103 7.13 -13.18 -7.32
N ARG A 104 8.09 -12.82 -8.18
CA ARG A 104 7.95 -13.01 -9.63
C ARG A 104 7.87 -14.48 -10.04
N ALA A 105 8.67 -15.35 -9.43
CA ALA A 105 8.66 -16.79 -9.72
C ALA A 105 7.31 -17.43 -9.35
N ILE A 106 6.70 -17.03 -8.23
CA ILE A 106 5.35 -17.45 -7.83
C ILE A 106 4.32 -17.07 -8.92
N ILE A 107 4.36 -15.81 -9.37
CA ILE A 107 3.44 -15.31 -10.40
C ILE A 107 3.66 -16.04 -11.73
N GLN A 108 4.91 -16.29 -12.12
CA GLN A 108 5.26 -17.01 -13.34
C GLN A 108 4.74 -18.45 -13.32
N GLN A 109 4.91 -19.17 -12.21
CA GLN A 109 4.37 -20.51 -12.05
C GLN A 109 2.83 -20.52 -12.15
N ALA A 110 2.17 -19.54 -11.52
CA ALA A 110 0.72 -19.40 -11.60
C ALA A 110 0.25 -19.12 -13.04
N CYS A 111 0.95 -18.25 -13.76
CA CYS A 111 0.67 -17.96 -15.18
C CYS A 111 0.82 -19.20 -16.05
N GLN A 112 1.92 -19.95 -15.88
CA GLN A 112 2.15 -21.20 -16.61
C GLN A 112 1.04 -22.22 -16.36
N LYS A 113 0.64 -22.40 -15.09
CA LYS A 113 -0.44 -23.32 -14.71
C LYS A 113 -1.80 -22.89 -15.29
N ALA A 114 -2.06 -21.59 -15.38
CA ALA A 114 -3.31 -21.03 -15.88
C ALA A 114 -3.33 -20.80 -17.41
N GLY A 115 -2.22 -21.07 -18.12
CA GLY A 115 -2.09 -20.75 -19.55
C GLY A 115 -2.10 -19.24 -19.84
N VAL A 116 -1.78 -18.40 -18.87
CA VAL A 116 -1.73 -16.94 -19.01
C VAL A 116 -0.37 -16.52 -19.57
N VAL A 117 -0.39 -15.75 -20.65
CA VAL A 117 0.80 -15.17 -21.28
C VAL A 117 0.70 -13.65 -21.25
N VAL A 118 1.80 -12.97 -20.93
CA VAL A 118 1.93 -11.50 -21.03
C VAL A 118 2.92 -11.20 -22.14
N GLU A 119 2.42 -10.62 -23.21
CA GLU A 119 3.20 -10.28 -24.39
C GLU A 119 4.07 -9.05 -24.16
N GLN A 120 5.21 -8.97 -24.85
CA GLN A 120 6.07 -7.79 -24.77
C GLN A 120 5.35 -6.53 -25.25
N ALA A 121 4.50 -6.63 -26.28
CA ALA A 121 3.72 -5.51 -26.77
C ALA A 121 2.80 -4.92 -25.68
N GLU A 122 2.21 -5.77 -24.83
CA GLU A 122 1.37 -5.33 -23.71
C GLU A 122 2.18 -4.59 -22.64
N VAL A 123 3.39 -5.09 -22.34
CA VAL A 123 4.30 -4.42 -21.40
C VAL A 123 4.67 -3.03 -21.91
N HIS A 124 5.02 -2.89 -23.20
CA HIS A 124 5.36 -1.58 -23.78
C HIS A 124 4.15 -0.65 -23.81
N ALA A 125 2.99 -1.15 -24.20
CA ALA A 125 1.75 -0.37 -24.21
C ALA A 125 1.40 0.15 -22.80
N GLU A 126 1.56 -0.67 -21.78
CA GLU A 126 1.27 -0.28 -20.39
C GLU A 126 2.27 0.76 -19.87
N VAL A 127 3.56 0.64 -20.19
CA VAL A 127 4.55 1.68 -19.87
C VAL A 127 4.15 3.00 -20.52
N ASN A 128 3.82 2.98 -21.82
CA ASN A 128 3.41 4.18 -22.55
C ASN A 128 2.15 4.81 -21.93
N ARG A 129 1.18 3.98 -21.52
CA ARG A 129 -0.04 4.43 -20.85
C ARG A 129 0.26 5.09 -19.51
N ILE A 130 1.16 4.50 -18.70
CA ILE A 130 1.60 5.08 -17.43
C ILE A 130 2.28 6.43 -17.67
N ALA A 131 3.26 6.49 -18.57
CA ALA A 131 3.99 7.73 -18.89
C ALA A 131 3.04 8.87 -19.30
N LYS A 132 2.06 8.57 -20.18
CA LYS A 132 1.05 9.55 -20.61
C LYS A 132 0.18 10.09 -19.47
N ARG A 133 -0.14 9.29 -18.45
CA ARG A 133 -0.89 9.78 -17.28
C ARG A 133 -0.13 10.86 -16.49
N PHE A 134 1.19 10.90 -16.62
CA PHE A 134 2.05 11.92 -16.06
C PHE A 134 2.43 13.01 -17.07
N ASN A 135 1.81 13.02 -18.26
CA ASN A 135 2.17 13.89 -19.39
C ASN A 135 3.65 13.77 -19.82
N LEU A 136 4.21 12.55 -19.73
CA LEU A 136 5.58 12.25 -20.12
C LEU A 136 5.62 11.29 -21.32
N ASP A 137 6.65 11.42 -22.13
CA ASP A 137 7.03 10.35 -23.07
C ASP A 137 7.77 9.22 -22.33
N THR A 138 7.86 8.07 -22.99
CA THR A 138 8.42 6.84 -22.42
C THR A 138 9.90 6.94 -22.08
N LYS A 139 10.69 7.67 -22.86
CA LYS A 139 12.11 7.85 -22.59
C LYS A 139 12.29 8.72 -21.34
N THR A 140 11.60 9.85 -21.27
CA THR A 140 11.63 10.74 -20.11
C THR A 140 11.15 10.03 -18.85
N TRP A 141 10.12 9.19 -18.97
CA TRP A 141 9.65 8.33 -17.87
C TRP A 141 10.76 7.38 -17.36
N TYR A 142 11.49 6.73 -18.26
CA TYR A 142 12.59 5.85 -17.87
C TYR A 142 13.77 6.59 -17.25
N ASP A 143 14.13 7.75 -17.79
CA ASP A 143 15.22 8.57 -17.26
C ASP A 143 14.90 9.02 -15.82
N MET A 144 13.64 9.39 -15.55
CA MET A 144 13.15 9.72 -14.20
C MET A 144 13.24 8.51 -13.25
N LEU A 145 12.78 7.33 -13.67
CA LEU A 145 12.85 6.11 -12.85
C LEU A 145 14.31 5.72 -12.54
N GLN A 146 15.22 5.90 -13.48
CA GLN A 146 16.64 5.65 -13.26
C GLN A 146 17.24 6.65 -12.25
N ALA A 147 16.87 7.93 -12.34
CA ALA A 147 17.38 8.97 -11.45
C ALA A 147 16.90 8.77 -10.00
N GLU A 148 15.59 8.59 -9.81
CA GLU A 148 14.93 8.53 -8.50
C GLU A 148 15.00 7.16 -7.84
N ARG A 149 14.85 6.08 -8.62
CA ARG A 149 14.69 4.71 -8.10
C ARG A 149 15.85 3.78 -8.45
N LYS A 150 16.88 4.30 -9.14
CA LYS A 150 18.03 3.53 -9.63
C LYS A 150 17.62 2.30 -10.44
N MET A 151 16.48 2.38 -11.12
CA MET A 151 15.86 1.27 -11.84
C MET A 151 15.95 1.49 -13.34
N ASN A 152 16.61 0.57 -14.03
CA ASN A 152 16.73 0.66 -15.47
C ASN A 152 15.45 0.15 -16.18
N PRO A 153 15.26 0.45 -17.49
CA PRO A 153 14.05 0.09 -18.22
C PRO A 153 13.72 -1.41 -18.18
N ASN A 154 14.73 -2.28 -18.27
CA ASN A 154 14.54 -3.73 -18.23
C ASN A 154 14.08 -4.20 -16.85
N GLN A 155 14.69 -3.68 -15.78
CA GLN A 155 14.28 -3.96 -14.41
C GLN A 155 12.85 -3.50 -14.16
N TYR A 156 12.48 -2.29 -14.60
CA TYR A 156 11.11 -1.79 -14.45
C TYR A 156 10.08 -2.65 -15.18
N ARG A 157 10.32 -2.95 -16.46
CA ARG A 157 9.43 -3.83 -17.24
C ARG A 157 9.27 -5.19 -16.59
N ARG A 158 10.37 -5.81 -16.15
CA ARG A 158 10.39 -7.18 -15.62
C ARG A 158 9.90 -7.29 -14.17
N ASN A 159 10.17 -6.30 -13.34
CA ASN A 159 9.92 -6.37 -11.90
C ASN A 159 8.67 -5.61 -11.46
N VAL A 160 8.15 -4.69 -12.28
CA VAL A 160 6.98 -3.87 -11.95
C VAL A 160 5.83 -4.13 -12.93
N ILE A 161 6.07 -3.90 -14.22
CA ILE A 161 5.00 -3.94 -15.21
C ILE A 161 4.53 -5.37 -15.50
N TRP A 162 5.47 -6.29 -15.73
CA TRP A 162 5.12 -7.68 -16.03
C TRP A 162 4.34 -8.35 -14.89
N PRO A 163 4.76 -8.27 -13.60
CA PRO A 163 3.98 -8.85 -12.50
C PRO A 163 2.58 -8.24 -12.36
N MET A 164 2.46 -6.91 -12.55
CA MET A 164 1.17 -6.22 -12.51
C MET A 164 0.23 -6.74 -13.61
N LEU A 165 0.70 -6.84 -14.85
CA LEU A 165 -0.11 -7.35 -15.96
C LEU A 165 -0.45 -8.83 -15.79
N ALA A 166 0.51 -9.64 -15.34
CA ALA A 166 0.33 -11.06 -15.08
C ALA A 166 -0.74 -11.30 -14.01
N LEU A 167 -0.67 -10.59 -12.88
CA LEU A 167 -1.66 -10.68 -11.81
C LEU A 167 -3.03 -10.17 -12.24
N ARG A 168 -3.11 -9.08 -13.03
CA ARG A 168 -4.37 -8.60 -13.60
C ARG A 168 -5.03 -9.67 -14.48
N LYS A 169 -4.24 -10.34 -15.35
CA LYS A 169 -4.76 -11.44 -16.17
C LYS A 169 -5.17 -12.65 -15.34
N LEU A 170 -4.40 -13.01 -14.32
CA LEU A 170 -4.73 -14.11 -13.39
C LEU A 170 -5.99 -13.82 -12.55
N ALA A 171 -6.24 -12.55 -12.21
CA ALA A 171 -7.46 -12.12 -11.56
C ALA A 171 -8.69 -12.17 -12.48
N GLY A 172 -8.47 -12.19 -13.79
CA GLY A 172 -9.52 -12.20 -14.81
C GLY A 172 -10.20 -10.84 -14.95
N GLN A 173 -11.19 -10.78 -15.86
CA GLN A 173 -12.09 -9.63 -15.93
C GLN A 173 -13.02 -9.68 -14.71
N GLN A 174 -12.88 -8.70 -13.82
CA GLN A 174 -13.79 -8.51 -12.70
C GLN A 174 -15.23 -8.33 -13.20
N THR A 175 -16.16 -8.85 -12.42
CA THR A 175 -17.60 -8.85 -12.70
C THR A 175 -18.14 -7.44 -12.94
N LYS A 176 -19.20 -7.33 -13.77
CA LYS A 176 -19.88 -6.06 -14.01
C LYS A 176 -20.25 -5.38 -12.69
N LEU A 177 -19.78 -4.14 -12.50
CA LEU A 177 -20.16 -3.28 -11.39
C LEU A 177 -21.69 -3.27 -11.25
N THR A 178 -22.19 -3.57 -10.04
CA THR A 178 -23.63 -3.52 -9.80
C THR A 178 -24.07 -2.07 -9.64
N GLN A 179 -25.33 -1.80 -9.99
CA GLN A 179 -25.91 -0.47 -9.78
C GLN A 179 -25.81 -0.04 -8.30
N GLU A 180 -25.96 -0.97 -7.36
CA GLU A 180 -25.83 -0.70 -5.93
C GLU A 180 -24.41 -0.25 -5.56
N GLN A 181 -23.37 -0.89 -6.09
CA GLN A 181 -21.96 -0.50 -5.86
C GLN A 181 -21.71 0.92 -6.36
N VAL A 182 -22.19 1.22 -7.56
CA VAL A 182 -22.08 2.55 -8.17
C VAL A 182 -22.81 3.60 -7.35
N GLN A 183 -24.02 3.31 -6.85
CA GLN A 183 -24.76 4.24 -5.99
C GLN A 183 -24.09 4.47 -4.64
N LYS A 184 -23.56 3.42 -4.00
CA LYS A 184 -22.83 3.56 -2.72
C LYS A 184 -21.58 4.42 -2.89
N ALA A 185 -20.83 4.19 -3.97
CA ALA A 185 -19.65 4.98 -4.29
C ALA A 185 -19.99 6.44 -4.58
N PHE A 186 -21.06 6.70 -5.33
CA PHE A 186 -21.53 8.07 -5.56
C PHE A 186 -21.90 8.78 -4.24
N ALA A 187 -22.64 8.10 -3.35
CA ALA A 187 -22.98 8.65 -2.04
C ALA A 187 -21.73 8.88 -1.15
N ARG A 188 -20.70 8.04 -1.26
CA ARG A 188 -19.42 8.19 -0.55
C ARG A 188 -18.61 9.39 -1.05
N ASP A 189 -18.50 9.52 -2.37
CA ASP A 189 -17.56 10.44 -3.01
C ASP A 189 -18.17 11.82 -3.29
N TYR A 190 -19.48 11.89 -3.50
CA TYR A 190 -20.19 13.12 -3.86
C TYR A 190 -21.34 13.47 -2.92
N GLY A 191 -21.83 12.51 -2.12
CA GLY A 191 -22.95 12.72 -1.22
C GLY A 191 -22.67 13.64 -0.02
N PRO A 192 -23.72 14.02 0.73
CA PRO A 192 -23.58 14.88 1.90
C PRO A 192 -22.79 14.15 2.99
N ARG A 193 -21.77 14.82 3.53
CA ARG A 193 -20.91 14.32 4.61
C ARG A 193 -21.29 14.93 5.95
N VAL A 194 -21.16 14.18 7.05
CA VAL A 194 -21.43 14.67 8.41
C VAL A 194 -20.22 15.46 8.91
N LYS A 195 -20.40 16.75 9.21
CA LYS A 195 -19.40 17.55 9.93
C LYS A 195 -19.46 17.13 11.38
N ALA A 196 -18.37 16.65 11.95
CA ALA A 196 -18.35 16.14 13.30
C ALA A 196 -17.04 16.42 14.03
N ARG A 197 -17.12 16.36 15.35
CA ARG A 197 -15.96 16.20 16.23
C ARG A 197 -15.91 14.77 16.75
N MET A 198 -14.71 14.27 17.02
CA MET A 198 -14.46 12.92 17.51
C MET A 198 -13.53 12.94 18.72
N ILE A 199 -13.85 12.11 19.72
CA ILE A 199 -12.92 11.70 20.77
C ILE A 199 -12.60 10.24 20.55
N MET A 200 -11.34 9.91 20.27
CA MET A 200 -10.89 8.53 20.12
C MET A 200 -10.26 8.03 21.42
N LEU A 201 -10.59 6.81 21.83
CA LEU A 201 -10.16 6.21 23.10
C LEU A 201 -9.65 4.79 22.86
N ASP A 202 -8.68 4.35 23.67
CA ASP A 202 -7.96 3.09 23.52
C ASP A 202 -8.58 1.93 24.31
N ASN A 203 -9.54 2.23 25.19
CA ASN A 203 -10.26 1.23 25.96
C ASN A 203 -11.67 1.69 26.33
N LEU A 204 -12.54 0.70 26.61
CA LEU A 204 -13.95 0.92 26.90
C LEU A 204 -14.18 1.66 28.22
N GLY A 205 -13.37 1.39 29.26
CA GLY A 205 -13.52 2.03 30.56
C GLY A 205 -13.30 3.55 30.50
N ARG A 206 -12.27 3.99 29.77
CA ARG A 206 -12.07 5.43 29.48
C ARG A 206 -13.19 5.99 28.62
N ALA A 207 -13.66 5.23 27.62
CA ALA A 207 -14.80 5.62 26.80
C ALA A 207 -16.07 5.86 27.63
N GLN A 208 -16.37 4.99 28.59
CA GLN A 208 -17.51 5.14 29.47
C GLN A 208 -17.42 6.42 30.32
N LYS A 209 -16.28 6.64 30.99
CA LYS A 209 -16.08 7.85 31.81
C LYS A 209 -16.23 9.15 31.00
N VAL A 210 -15.64 9.18 29.80
CA VAL A 210 -15.74 10.34 28.90
C VAL A 210 -17.17 10.53 28.42
N TRP A 211 -17.86 9.46 28.06
CA TRP A 211 -19.24 9.51 27.60
C TRP A 211 -20.21 9.98 28.69
N ASP A 212 -20.08 9.47 29.92
CA ASP A 212 -20.90 9.88 31.06
C ASP A 212 -20.72 11.37 31.38
N LYS A 213 -19.47 11.87 31.28
CA LYS A 213 -19.15 13.29 31.42
C LYS A 213 -19.86 14.13 30.36
N LEU A 214 -19.77 13.74 29.09
CA LEU A 214 -20.38 14.45 27.97
C LEU A 214 -21.91 14.37 27.96
N LYS A 215 -22.48 13.30 28.51
CA LYS A 215 -23.93 13.19 28.71
C LYS A 215 -24.44 14.20 29.74
N SER A 216 -23.62 14.48 30.75
CA SER A 216 -23.94 15.45 31.82
C SER A 216 -23.69 16.89 31.38
N ASP A 217 -22.62 17.13 30.61
CA ASP A 217 -22.28 18.44 30.03
C ASP A 217 -21.85 18.30 28.55
N PRO A 218 -22.81 18.34 27.61
CA PRO A 218 -22.53 18.25 26.17
C PRO A 218 -21.74 19.44 25.62
N THR A 219 -21.73 20.57 26.33
CA THR A 219 -21.01 21.78 25.89
C THR A 219 -19.49 21.62 26.06
N ASP A 220 -19.05 20.64 26.86
CA ASP A 220 -17.65 20.39 27.16
C ASP A 220 -16.91 19.48 26.17
N PHE A 221 -17.45 19.29 24.97
CA PHE A 221 -16.91 18.32 24.03
C PHE A 221 -15.49 18.66 23.59
N GLU A 222 -15.22 19.91 23.23
CA GLU A 222 -13.94 20.33 22.65
C GLU A 222 -12.80 20.26 23.66
N ARG A 223 -13.04 20.62 24.93
CA ARG A 223 -12.04 20.49 26.00
C ARG A 223 -11.86 19.02 26.37
N THR A 224 -12.95 18.27 26.54
CA THR A 224 -12.86 16.82 26.80
C THR A 224 -12.09 16.08 25.70
N ALA A 225 -12.25 16.49 24.43
CA ALA A 225 -11.49 15.97 23.31
C ALA A 225 -9.99 16.25 23.45
N ARG A 226 -9.58 17.49 23.77
CA ARG A 226 -8.17 17.86 23.99
C ARG A 226 -7.52 17.04 25.10
N ASP A 227 -8.27 16.82 26.19
CA ASP A 227 -7.76 16.18 27.38
C ASP A 227 -7.67 14.65 27.26
N ASN A 228 -8.59 14.03 26.51
CA ASN A 228 -8.79 12.57 26.56
C ASN A 228 -8.55 11.83 25.25
N SER A 229 -8.69 12.49 24.10
CA SER A 229 -8.57 11.80 22.80
C SER A 229 -7.15 11.26 22.62
N ILE A 230 -7.01 10.07 22.04
CA ILE A 230 -5.72 9.48 21.67
C ILE A 230 -5.32 9.80 20.23
N GLU A 231 -6.20 10.42 19.44
CA GLU A 231 -5.90 10.79 18.05
C GLU A 231 -5.28 12.20 18.04
N PRO A 232 -3.96 12.35 17.78
CA PRO A 232 -3.25 13.59 18.09
C PRO A 232 -3.72 14.80 17.27
N ASN A 233 -4.10 14.61 16.01
CA ASN A 233 -4.37 15.71 15.09
C ASN A 233 -5.70 16.41 15.42
N SER A 234 -6.77 15.64 15.53
CA SER A 234 -8.09 16.15 15.93
C SER A 234 -8.10 16.59 17.38
N ARG A 235 -7.38 15.89 18.28
CA ARG A 235 -7.27 16.28 19.70
C ARG A 235 -6.85 17.74 19.85
N ALA A 236 -5.79 18.16 19.17
CA ALA A 236 -5.30 19.55 19.21
C ALA A 236 -6.37 20.55 18.72
N LEU A 237 -7.22 20.14 17.80
CA LEU A 237 -8.30 20.93 17.20
C LEU A 237 -9.66 20.76 17.93
N GLY A 238 -9.65 20.30 19.19
CA GLY A 238 -10.87 20.09 19.97
C GLY A 238 -11.75 18.98 19.40
N GLY A 239 -11.15 17.94 18.85
CA GLY A 239 -11.80 16.80 18.22
C GLY A 239 -12.23 17.02 16.77
N ALA A 240 -11.96 18.17 16.14
CA ALA A 240 -12.37 18.40 14.76
C ALA A 240 -11.72 17.39 13.79
N ILE A 241 -12.55 16.71 12.99
CA ILE A 241 -12.11 15.74 11.98
C ILE A 241 -12.62 16.16 10.60
N GLN A 242 -12.07 15.52 9.56
CA GLN A 242 -12.64 15.64 8.22
C GLN A 242 -14.10 15.14 8.20
N PRO A 243 -14.99 15.77 7.41
CA PRO A 243 -16.38 15.35 7.33
C PRO A 243 -16.52 13.88 6.95
N ILE A 244 -17.33 13.13 7.71
CA ILE A 244 -17.50 11.68 7.54
C ILE A 244 -18.42 11.41 6.35
N PRO A 245 -17.95 10.72 5.29
CA PRO A 245 -18.80 10.32 4.18
C PRO A 245 -19.62 9.06 4.50
N GLN A 246 -20.78 8.95 3.85
CA GLN A 246 -21.58 7.73 3.88
C GLN A 246 -20.80 6.59 3.22
N TYR A 247 -20.99 5.35 3.67
CA TYR A 247 -20.28 4.18 3.11
C TYR A 247 -18.74 4.28 3.14
N SER A 248 -18.18 5.02 4.09
CA SER A 248 -16.75 4.93 4.41
C SER A 248 -16.41 3.59 5.05
N ASP A 249 -15.12 3.24 5.06
CA ASP A 249 -14.62 1.92 5.47
C ASP A 249 -15.09 1.46 6.86
N ASN A 250 -15.24 2.40 7.80
CA ASN A 250 -15.75 2.08 9.13
C ASN A 250 -17.27 2.16 9.18
N GLU A 251 -17.93 1.03 8.91
CA GLU A 251 -19.39 0.96 8.83
C GLU A 251 -20.10 1.49 10.08
N ARG A 252 -19.63 1.08 11.26
CA ARG A 252 -20.21 1.49 12.54
C ARG A 252 -20.10 3.01 12.77
N LEU A 253 -18.97 3.60 12.37
CA LEU A 253 -18.71 5.02 12.53
C LEU A 253 -19.63 5.88 11.66
N TRP A 254 -19.70 5.62 10.35
CA TRP A 254 -20.53 6.45 9.47
C TRP A 254 -22.01 6.23 9.73
N GLN A 255 -22.45 5.01 10.05
CA GLN A 255 -23.84 4.76 10.41
C GLN A 255 -24.24 5.52 11.68
N ALA A 256 -23.37 5.54 12.69
CA ALA A 256 -23.62 6.33 13.90
C ALA A 256 -23.65 7.83 13.59
N ALA A 257 -22.68 8.33 12.82
CA ALA A 257 -22.62 9.75 12.42
C ALA A 257 -23.88 10.20 11.66
N PHE A 258 -24.36 9.39 10.71
CA PHE A 258 -25.53 9.75 9.88
C PHE A 258 -26.87 9.67 10.63
N LYS A 259 -26.91 9.01 11.79
CA LYS A 259 -28.09 8.99 12.68
C LYS A 259 -28.21 10.25 13.53
N LEU A 260 -27.12 11.01 13.72
CA LEU A 260 -27.10 12.20 14.57
C LEU A 260 -27.72 13.41 13.88
N LYS A 261 -28.45 14.21 14.67
CA LYS A 261 -28.84 15.57 14.34
C LYS A 261 -27.76 16.56 14.76
N LYS A 262 -27.80 17.77 14.20
CA LYS A 262 -26.87 18.84 14.58
C LYS A 262 -26.94 19.11 16.09
N GLY A 263 -25.80 19.10 16.75
CA GLY A 263 -25.63 19.26 18.19
C GLY A 263 -25.63 17.96 18.98
N GLU A 264 -26.08 16.84 18.42
CA GLU A 264 -26.18 15.57 19.15
C GLU A 264 -24.81 14.89 19.32
N ILE A 265 -24.67 14.19 20.45
CA ILE A 265 -23.52 13.35 20.78
C ILE A 265 -23.91 11.87 20.63
N SER A 266 -23.06 11.06 20.02
CA SER A 266 -23.30 9.63 19.85
C SER A 266 -23.17 8.83 21.16
N GLY A 267 -23.64 7.58 21.12
CA GLY A 267 -23.13 6.55 22.01
C GLY A 267 -21.64 6.26 21.76
N ILE A 268 -21.08 5.33 22.54
CA ILE A 268 -19.72 4.82 22.31
C ILE A 268 -19.74 3.91 21.08
N ILE A 269 -18.89 4.21 20.09
CA ILE A 269 -18.79 3.47 18.84
C ILE A 269 -17.46 2.70 18.85
N GLN A 270 -17.51 1.36 18.78
CA GLN A 270 -16.30 0.57 18.63
C GLN A 270 -15.86 0.56 17.15
N ILE A 271 -14.70 1.16 16.86
CA ILE A 271 -14.15 1.33 15.51
C ILE A 271 -12.96 0.41 15.19
N GLY A 272 -12.49 -0.36 16.17
CA GLY A 272 -11.45 -1.39 16.00
C GLY A 272 -11.37 -2.31 17.22
N LEU A 273 -10.41 -3.23 17.23
CA LEU A 273 -10.25 -4.21 18.33
C LEU A 273 -10.18 -3.52 19.71
N SER A 274 -9.36 -2.47 19.82
CA SER A 274 -9.17 -1.68 21.05
C SER A 274 -9.25 -0.18 20.77
N ARG A 275 -10.26 0.22 19.99
CA ARG A 275 -10.47 1.63 19.59
C ARG A 275 -11.96 1.97 19.66
N TYR A 276 -12.26 3.05 20.36
CA TYR A 276 -13.61 3.56 20.60
C TYR A 276 -13.70 5.02 20.19
N ALA A 277 -14.84 5.45 19.67
CA ALA A 277 -15.11 6.81 19.26
C ALA A 277 -16.40 7.33 19.89
N ILE A 278 -16.41 8.60 20.25
CA ILE A 278 -17.62 9.36 20.57
C ILE A 278 -17.65 10.55 19.61
N LEU A 279 -18.79 10.77 18.96
CA LEU A 279 -18.97 11.82 17.96
C LEU A 279 -19.88 12.93 18.48
N LYS A 280 -19.64 14.16 18.05
CA LYS A 280 -20.59 15.28 18.14
C LYS A 280 -20.85 15.80 16.74
N CYS A 281 -22.12 15.83 16.32
CA CYS A 281 -22.50 16.30 14.98
C CYS A 281 -22.59 17.84 14.95
N GLU A 282 -21.88 18.48 14.04
CA GLU A 282 -21.93 19.94 13.81
C GLU A 282 -22.81 20.32 12.61
N GLY A 283 -23.34 19.33 11.89
CA GLY A 283 -24.20 19.51 10.73
C GLY A 283 -23.74 18.65 9.55
N ARG A 284 -24.09 19.07 8.33
CA ARG A 284 -23.73 18.37 7.09
C ARG A 284 -23.07 19.32 6.10
N THR A 285 -22.34 18.74 5.15
CA THR A 285 -21.84 19.45 3.96
C THR A 285 -22.91 19.46 2.88
N GLU A 286 -22.84 20.45 1.99
CA GLU A 286 -23.67 20.54 0.80
C GLU A 286 -22.92 19.89 -0.38
N PRO A 287 -23.52 18.90 -1.06
CA PRO A 287 -22.95 18.31 -2.27
C PRO A 287 -22.77 19.33 -3.39
N VAL A 288 -21.60 19.31 -4.05
CA VAL A 288 -21.34 20.11 -5.25
C VAL A 288 -21.88 19.41 -6.50
N VAL A 289 -21.70 18.08 -6.57
CA VAL A 289 -22.26 17.24 -7.62
C VAL A 289 -23.57 16.65 -7.11
N THR A 290 -24.65 16.88 -7.84
CA THR A 290 -26.00 16.47 -7.41
C THR A 290 -26.56 15.32 -8.25
N SER A 291 -26.08 15.14 -9.49
CA SER A 291 -26.43 14.02 -10.35
C SER A 291 -25.26 13.07 -10.56
N ILE A 292 -25.54 11.77 -10.48
CA ILE A 292 -24.56 10.74 -10.81
C ILE A 292 -24.16 10.78 -12.29
N ASP A 293 -25.05 11.23 -13.17
CA ASP A 293 -24.79 11.25 -14.61
C ASP A 293 -23.65 12.20 -14.99
N GLU A 294 -23.39 13.23 -14.18
CA GLU A 294 -22.28 14.18 -14.38
C GLU A 294 -20.90 13.53 -14.19
N VAL A 295 -20.82 12.48 -13.37
CA VAL A 295 -19.57 11.83 -12.95
C VAL A 295 -19.55 10.34 -13.21
N LYS A 296 -20.56 9.81 -13.91
CA LYS A 296 -20.81 8.36 -14.04
C LYS A 296 -19.64 7.62 -14.67
N GLU A 297 -19.09 8.13 -15.78
CA GLU A 297 -17.98 7.48 -16.48
C GLU A 297 -16.72 7.46 -15.59
N GLN A 298 -16.37 8.60 -14.99
CA GLN A 298 -15.23 8.70 -14.08
C GLN A 298 -15.37 7.77 -12.87
N LEU A 299 -16.59 7.69 -12.31
CA LEU A 299 -16.89 6.82 -11.18
C LEU A 299 -16.81 5.34 -11.56
N LEU A 300 -17.28 4.95 -12.74
CA LEU A 300 -17.18 3.58 -13.24
C LEU A 300 -15.72 3.18 -13.47
N ASP A 301 -14.92 4.07 -14.06
CA ASP A 301 -13.49 3.83 -14.27
C ASP A 301 -12.74 3.67 -12.94
N GLN A 302 -13.01 4.57 -11.99
CA GLN A 302 -12.44 4.50 -10.64
C GLN A 302 -12.79 3.18 -9.95
N LEU A 303 -14.07 2.82 -9.92
CA LEU A 303 -14.53 1.59 -9.28
C LEU A 303 -13.99 0.34 -9.95
N THR A 304 -13.85 0.36 -11.28
CA THR A 304 -13.26 -0.75 -12.03
C THR A 304 -11.79 -0.94 -11.66
N GLU A 305 -11.02 0.15 -11.53
CA GLU A 305 -9.64 0.08 -11.08
C GLU A 305 -9.56 -0.38 -9.62
N GLU A 306 -10.38 0.14 -8.70
CA GLU A 306 -10.45 -0.29 -7.29
C GLU A 306 -10.71 -1.80 -7.21
N GLN A 307 -11.75 -2.31 -7.87
CA GLN A 307 -12.07 -3.74 -7.90
C GLN A 307 -10.94 -4.56 -8.51
N THR A 308 -10.29 -4.07 -9.56
CA THR A 308 -9.15 -4.75 -10.19
C THR A 308 -7.98 -4.88 -9.21
N GLN A 309 -7.64 -3.81 -8.49
CA GLN A 309 -6.55 -3.82 -7.51
C GLN A 309 -6.84 -4.77 -6.35
N GLU A 310 -8.07 -4.78 -5.83
CA GLU A 310 -8.46 -5.74 -4.81
C GLU A 310 -8.39 -7.20 -5.30
N ALA A 311 -8.82 -7.46 -6.54
CA ALA A 311 -8.73 -8.79 -7.14
C ALA A 311 -7.29 -9.26 -7.23
N VAL A 312 -6.42 -8.39 -7.73
CA VAL A 312 -4.97 -8.61 -7.85
C VAL A 312 -4.36 -8.92 -6.50
N ALA A 313 -4.67 -8.13 -5.47
CA ALA A 313 -4.19 -8.36 -4.11
C ALA A 313 -4.67 -9.73 -3.57
N ARG A 314 -5.97 -10.03 -3.69
CA ARG A 314 -6.52 -11.33 -3.26
C ARG A 314 -5.87 -12.52 -3.96
N VAL A 315 -5.66 -12.43 -5.27
CA VAL A 315 -5.00 -13.46 -6.06
C VAL A 315 -3.55 -13.62 -5.61
N PHE A 316 -2.80 -12.53 -5.48
CA PHE A 316 -1.40 -12.61 -5.08
C PHE A 316 -1.23 -13.19 -3.67
N ASP A 317 -2.05 -12.75 -2.72
CA ASP A 317 -2.08 -13.29 -1.35
C ASP A 317 -2.40 -14.78 -1.34
N LYS A 318 -3.35 -15.22 -2.17
CA LYS A 318 -3.67 -16.64 -2.35
C LYS A 318 -2.46 -17.41 -2.89
N LEU A 319 -1.81 -16.90 -3.92
CA LEU A 319 -0.61 -17.53 -4.50
C LEU A 319 0.53 -17.63 -3.49
N LYS A 320 0.79 -16.58 -2.69
CA LYS A 320 1.82 -16.61 -1.63
C LYS A 320 1.52 -17.65 -0.55
N ARG A 321 0.25 -17.82 -0.17
CA ARG A 321 -0.15 -18.84 0.83
C ARG A 321 -0.05 -20.27 0.30
N GLU A 322 -0.40 -20.48 -0.96
CA GLU A 322 -0.45 -21.81 -1.58
C GLU A 322 0.91 -22.30 -2.05
N THR A 323 1.81 -21.40 -2.44
CA THR A 323 3.12 -21.76 -3.00
C THR A 323 4.15 -21.97 -1.89
N ARG A 324 4.72 -23.17 -1.79
CA ARG A 324 5.82 -23.43 -0.86
C ARG A 324 7.09 -22.73 -1.33
N VAL A 325 7.69 -21.93 -0.45
CA VAL A 325 8.97 -21.24 -0.69
C VAL A 325 9.91 -21.57 0.45
N ASP A 326 11.06 -22.14 0.12
CA ASP A 326 12.19 -22.31 1.04
C ASP A 326 13.26 -21.26 0.71
N ASN A 327 13.49 -20.32 1.63
CA ASN A 327 14.50 -19.26 1.50
C ASN A 327 15.74 -19.63 2.31
N TYR A 328 16.79 -20.07 1.61
CA TYR A 328 18.06 -20.48 2.21
C TYR A 328 18.98 -19.31 2.63
N ILE A 329 18.70 -18.08 2.18
CA ILE A 329 19.45 -16.88 2.63
C ILE A 329 18.96 -16.46 4.02
N THR A 330 17.64 -16.46 4.23
CA THR A 330 17.03 -16.08 5.52
C THR A 330 16.70 -17.27 6.41
N ASN A 331 16.93 -18.50 5.96
CA ASN A 331 16.53 -19.74 6.64
C ASN A 331 15.05 -19.79 7.04
N THR A 332 14.17 -19.32 6.15
CA THR A 332 12.72 -19.32 6.37
C THR A 332 11.99 -20.17 5.34
N SER A 333 10.88 -20.80 5.74
CA SER A 333 9.96 -21.47 4.85
C SER A 333 8.56 -20.84 4.97
N THR A 334 7.91 -20.60 3.84
CA THR A 334 6.56 -20.01 3.78
C THR A 334 5.66 -20.79 2.82
N GLY A 335 4.35 -20.63 2.97
CA GLY A 335 3.33 -21.26 2.11
C GLY A 335 3.21 -22.78 2.24
N GLY A 336 2.49 -23.42 1.32
CA GLY A 336 2.30 -24.88 1.30
C GLY A 336 1.24 -25.42 2.28
N VAL A 337 0.41 -24.55 2.86
CA VAL A 337 -0.72 -24.97 3.70
C VAL A 337 -1.88 -25.38 2.79
N SER A 338 -1.91 -26.65 2.38
CA SER A 338 -3.15 -27.23 1.87
C SER A 338 -4.13 -27.31 3.03
N LYS A 339 -5.32 -26.71 2.91
CA LYS A 339 -6.44 -27.03 3.81
C LYS A 339 -6.87 -28.48 3.51
N THR A 340 -6.18 -29.45 4.08
CA THR A 340 -6.77 -30.77 4.29
C THR A 340 -7.85 -30.60 5.36
N SER A 341 -9.09 -30.81 4.93
CA SER A 341 -10.25 -31.03 5.79
C SER A 341 -9.85 -31.85 7.02
N GLY A 342 -10.24 -31.37 8.20
CA GLY A 342 -9.86 -31.98 9.46
C GLY A 342 -10.22 -33.45 9.53
N THR A 343 -9.20 -34.29 9.63
CA THR A 343 -9.25 -35.54 10.37
C THR A 343 -8.19 -35.43 11.48
N ASN A 344 -8.66 -35.59 12.71
CA ASN A 344 -7.88 -35.48 13.95
C ASN A 344 -6.56 -36.24 13.87
N PHE A 345 -5.44 -35.54 14.07
CA PHE A 345 -4.19 -36.18 14.48
C PHE A 345 -3.92 -35.87 15.95
N SER A 346 -4.05 -36.94 16.74
CA SER A 346 -3.64 -37.04 18.14
C SER A 346 -2.16 -36.70 18.31
N LYS A 347 -1.82 -36.11 19.46
CA LYS A 347 -0.44 -35.81 19.91
C LYS A 347 0.41 -37.09 19.91
N GLY A 348 1.41 -37.16 19.03
CA GLY A 348 2.50 -38.13 19.08
C GLY A 348 3.83 -37.44 19.37
N GLN A 349 4.52 -37.88 20.43
CA GLN A 349 5.79 -37.36 20.92
C GLN A 349 6.88 -37.27 19.84
N VAL A 350 7.57 -36.13 19.79
CA VAL A 350 8.82 -35.99 19.04
C VAL A 350 9.95 -36.54 19.90
N ASN A 351 10.44 -37.74 19.57
CA ASN A 351 11.66 -38.28 20.19
C ASN A 351 12.87 -37.46 19.71
N ARG A 352 13.47 -36.71 20.63
CA ARG A 352 14.80 -36.09 20.47
C ARG A 352 15.87 -37.18 20.63
N ALA A 353 16.60 -37.50 19.57
CA ALA A 353 17.85 -38.23 19.70
C ALA A 353 19.01 -37.21 19.75
N ILE A 354 19.49 -36.91 20.96
CA ILE A 354 20.79 -36.32 21.21
C ILE A 354 21.70 -37.48 21.65
N PRO A 355 22.81 -37.80 20.96
CA PRO A 355 23.79 -38.72 21.51
C PRO A 355 24.67 -37.96 22.51
N ASN A 356 24.55 -38.29 23.79
CA ASN A 356 25.45 -37.79 24.82
C ASN A 356 26.64 -38.76 24.97
N PRO A 357 27.89 -38.27 25.02
CA PRO A 357 29.07 -39.09 25.23
C PRO A 357 29.36 -39.19 26.74
N THR A 358 29.66 -40.38 27.26
CA THR A 358 30.76 -40.62 28.25
C THR A 358 30.76 -42.06 28.79
N GLN A 359 32.00 -42.53 29.04
CA GLN A 359 32.44 -43.72 29.80
C GLN A 359 32.26 -45.08 29.09
N GLY A 360 33.28 -45.84 28.69
CA GLY A 360 34.68 -45.87 29.08
C GLY A 360 34.93 -47.02 30.05
N PHE A 361 35.24 -48.23 29.55
CA PHE A 361 35.95 -49.27 30.30
C PHE A 361 36.75 -50.20 29.37
N ASN A 362 38.07 -50.08 29.45
CA ASN A 362 39.08 -51.17 29.34
C ASN A 362 38.62 -52.38 30.19
N ARG A 363 38.89 -53.67 29.95
CA ARG A 363 39.89 -54.45 29.18
C ARG A 363 39.46 -55.96 29.20
N PRO A 364 40.20 -56.92 28.58
CA PRO A 364 39.76 -58.24 28.04
C PRO A 364 39.98 -59.41 29.06
N PRO A 365 40.11 -60.73 28.74
CA PRO A 365 40.13 -61.44 27.44
C PRO A 365 39.40 -62.81 27.32
N LYS A 366 39.20 -63.27 26.08
CA LYS A 366 39.75 -64.53 25.54
C LYS A 366 39.76 -64.49 24.02
#